data_AF-A0AAW5ZVX0-F1
#
_entry.id   AF-A0AAW5ZVX0-F1
#
_cell.length_a   1.000
_cell.length_b   1.000
_cell.length_c   1.000
_cell.angle_alpha   90.00
_cell.angle_beta   90.00
_cell.angle_gamma   90.00
#
_symmetry.space_group_name_H-M   'P 1'
#
loop_
_entity.id
_entity.type
_entity.pdbx_description
1 polymer ?
#
loop_
_entity_poly.entity_id
_entity_poly.type
_entity_poly.pdbx_seq_one_letter_code
_entity_poly.pdbx_strand_id
1 'polypeptide(L)'
;MHYLTDRLDWILCLALAALGVAIVPWRPLGLDQPSAAALAGALFGGAALLLGNAISRHAARSQAELDRIDQAIKLRALIGAELVDVAAGLLEVHGRLGGAIATLLNDGEVAGADLAAFRLRELTYAAGSGADLLLLDRPTVHALATLRAHWALTRQRLDEVRAQARLGLRQARALSQALAGDMQRLARALHHTAPEHQLWHAGQSEPVVALLSRAAAAASPHNTEH
;
A
#
# COMPACT_ATOMS: atom_id res chain seq x y z
N MET A 1 -18.73 19.50 10.80
CA MET A 1 -19.02 20.86 10.29
C MET A 1 -19.41 20.86 8.80
N HIS A 2 -18.63 20.30 7.86
CA HIS A 2 -18.94 20.37 6.41
C HIS A 2 -20.19 19.59 5.93
N TYR A 3 -20.60 18.52 6.63
CA TYR A 3 -21.81 17.76 6.27
C TYR A 3 -23.10 18.52 6.59
N LEU A 4 -23.06 19.39 7.61
CA LEU A 4 -24.19 20.22 8.03
C LEU A 4 -24.43 21.37 7.03
N THR A 5 -23.36 22.00 6.55
CA THR A 5 -23.43 23.08 5.56
C THR A 5 -24.00 22.60 4.22
N ASP A 6 -23.66 21.37 3.81
CA ASP A 6 -24.16 20.81 2.55
C ASP A 6 -25.66 20.53 2.58
N ARG A 7 -26.15 19.93 3.68
CA ARG A 7 -27.59 19.73 3.86
C ARG A 7 -28.33 21.06 3.96
N LEU A 8 -27.74 22.04 4.64
CA LEU A 8 -28.32 23.38 4.75
C LEU A 8 -28.44 24.06 3.38
N ASP A 9 -27.45 23.96 2.51
CA ASP A 9 -27.52 24.58 1.16
C ASP A 9 -28.61 23.93 0.28
N TRP A 10 -28.79 22.61 0.37
CA TRP A 10 -29.91 21.92 -0.30
C TRP A 10 -31.27 22.30 0.27
N ILE A 11 -31.40 22.37 1.59
CA ILE A 11 -32.63 22.78 2.28
C ILE A 11 -32.97 24.23 1.93
N LEU A 12 -31.98 25.13 1.93
CA LEU A 12 -32.16 26.54 1.60
C LEU A 12 -32.53 26.72 0.12
N CYS A 13 -31.90 25.97 -0.78
CA CYS A 13 -32.25 25.96 -2.20
C CYS A 13 -33.71 25.53 -2.42
N LEU A 14 -34.15 24.43 -1.77
CA LEU A 14 -35.52 23.94 -1.85
C LEU A 14 -36.53 24.93 -1.24
N ALA A 15 -36.17 25.55 -0.11
CA ALA A 15 -37.00 26.56 0.55
C ALA A 15 -37.16 27.82 -0.33
N LEU A 16 -36.08 28.31 -0.95
CA LEU A 16 -36.11 29.47 -1.84
C LEU A 16 -36.92 29.19 -3.12
N ALA A 17 -36.77 27.99 -3.71
CA ALA A 17 -37.56 27.58 -4.86
C ALA A 17 -39.06 27.44 -4.50
N ALA A 18 -39.38 26.83 -3.36
CA ALA A 18 -40.76 26.72 -2.88
C ALA A 18 -41.38 28.09 -2.56
N LEU A 19 -40.62 29.01 -1.97
CA LEU A 19 -41.06 30.38 -1.70
C LEU A 19 -41.29 31.15 -3.01
N GLY A 20 -40.38 31.01 -3.99
CA GLY A 20 -40.53 31.61 -5.32
C GLY A 20 -41.78 31.14 -6.05
N VAL A 21 -42.10 29.84 -5.98
CA VAL A 21 -43.35 29.27 -6.53
C VAL A 21 -44.58 29.75 -5.75
N ALA A 22 -44.51 29.87 -4.42
CA ALA A 22 -45.62 30.31 -3.58
C ALA A 22 -45.98 31.80 -3.75
N ILE A 23 -45.03 32.64 -4.15
CA ILE A 23 -45.25 34.07 -4.39
C ILE A 23 -46.06 34.31 -5.69
N VAL A 24 -45.94 33.45 -6.70
CA VAL A 24 -46.64 33.57 -7.99
C VAL A 24 -48.18 33.57 -7.86
N PRO A 25 -48.83 32.70 -7.05
CA PRO A 25 -50.27 32.73 -6.83
C PRO A 25 -50.74 33.74 -5.77
N TRP A 26 -49.85 34.36 -4.99
CA TRP A 26 -50.20 35.29 -3.90
C TRP A 26 -50.54 36.70 -4.43
N ARG A 27 -51.58 36.79 -5.26
CA ARG A 27 -52.24 38.06 -5.65
C ARG A 27 -52.84 38.91 -4.49
N PRO A 28 -53.23 38.40 -3.30
CA PRO A 28 -54.00 39.21 -2.36
C PRO A 28 -53.16 40.07 -1.38
N LEU A 29 -51.84 40.16 -1.53
CA LEU A 29 -50.96 40.94 -0.62
C LEU A 29 -50.68 42.40 -1.05
N GLY A 30 -51.31 42.89 -2.12
CA GLY A 30 -51.15 44.28 -2.56
C GLY A 30 -49.78 44.59 -3.20
N LEU A 31 -49.06 43.58 -3.68
CA LEU A 31 -47.81 43.74 -4.43
C LEU A 31 -48.08 43.94 -5.92
N ASP A 32 -47.47 44.97 -6.52
CA ASP A 32 -47.53 45.18 -7.96
C ASP A 32 -46.87 44.00 -8.72
N GLN A 33 -47.48 43.58 -9.82
CA GLN A 33 -47.03 42.47 -10.67
C GLN A 33 -45.53 42.49 -11.04
N PRO A 34 -44.90 43.64 -11.39
CA PRO A 34 -43.46 43.68 -11.66
C PRO A 34 -42.60 43.39 -10.42
N SER A 35 -43.01 43.85 -9.24
CA SER A 35 -42.29 43.66 -7.98
C SER A 35 -42.35 42.21 -7.51
N ALA A 36 -43.51 41.56 -7.65
CA ALA A 36 -43.67 40.13 -7.38
C ALA A 36 -42.82 39.26 -8.33
N ALA A 37 -42.77 39.61 -9.62
CA ALA A 37 -41.94 38.93 -10.60
C ALA A 37 -40.43 39.12 -10.33
N ALA A 38 -40.00 40.33 -9.95
CA ALA A 38 -38.61 40.62 -9.59
C ALA A 38 -38.17 39.84 -8.33
N LEU A 39 -39.03 39.76 -7.31
CA LEU A 39 -38.77 38.98 -6.10
C LEU A 39 -38.68 37.48 -6.40
N ALA A 40 -39.63 36.94 -7.19
CA ALA A 40 -39.58 35.54 -7.61
C ALA A 40 -38.30 35.25 -8.40
N GLY A 41 -37.90 36.13 -9.33
CA GLY A 41 -36.65 36.03 -10.08
C GLY A 41 -35.41 36.03 -9.17
N ALA A 42 -35.36 36.90 -8.16
CA ALA A 42 -34.27 36.93 -7.20
C ALA A 42 -34.18 35.65 -6.36
N LEU A 43 -35.32 35.07 -5.95
CA LEU A 43 -35.38 33.83 -5.19
C LEU A 43 -34.93 32.63 -6.03
N PHE A 44 -35.38 32.53 -7.29
CA PHE A 44 -34.91 31.50 -8.22
C PHE A 44 -33.43 31.67 -8.57
N GLY A 45 -32.94 32.90 -8.73
CA GLY A 45 -31.51 33.18 -8.92
C GLY A 45 -30.66 32.75 -7.73
N GLY A 46 -31.11 33.04 -6.51
CA GLY A 46 -30.48 32.57 -5.28
C GLY A 46 -30.46 31.04 -5.15
N ALA A 47 -31.59 30.38 -5.47
CA ALA A 47 -31.67 28.93 -5.50
C ALA A 47 -30.70 28.31 -6.53
N ALA A 48 -30.62 28.88 -7.74
CA ALA A 48 -29.72 28.40 -8.80
C ALA A 48 -28.23 28.49 -8.38
N LEU A 49 -27.83 29.58 -7.72
CA LEU A 49 -26.46 29.74 -7.21
C LEU A 49 -26.12 28.71 -6.13
N LEU A 50 -27.03 28.46 -5.18
CA LEU A 50 -26.84 27.47 -4.13
C LEU A 50 -26.78 26.05 -4.70
N LEU A 51 -27.64 25.75 -5.67
CA LEU A 51 -27.63 24.48 -6.39
C LEU A 51 -26.31 24.27 -7.13
N GLY A 52 -25.84 25.28 -7.88
CA GLY A 52 -24.56 25.22 -8.59
C GLY A 52 -23.38 24.99 -7.65
N ASN A 53 -23.36 25.67 -6.50
CA ASN A 53 -22.31 25.50 -5.48
C ASN A 53 -22.36 24.11 -4.81
N ALA A 54 -23.55 23.58 -4.54
CA ALA A 54 -23.72 22.23 -3.99
C ALA A 54 -23.26 21.14 -4.98
N ILE A 55 -23.65 21.26 -6.26
CA ILE A 55 -23.21 20.34 -7.32
C ILE A 55 -21.69 20.42 -7.50
N SER A 56 -21.11 21.62 -7.58
CA SER A 56 -19.66 21.81 -7.74
C SER A 56 -18.87 21.17 -6.60
N ARG A 57 -19.30 21.36 -5.34
CA ARG A 57 -18.64 20.73 -4.19
C ARG A 57 -18.82 19.21 -4.19
N HIS A 58 -19.98 18.70 -4.59
CA HIS A 58 -20.20 17.27 -4.70
C HIS A 58 -19.30 16.65 -5.78
N ALA A 59 -19.21 17.27 -6.96
CA ALA A 59 -18.32 16.85 -8.03
C ALA A 59 -16.85 16.90 -7.61
N ALA A 60 -16.42 17.97 -6.93
CA ALA A 60 -15.05 18.08 -6.41
C ALA A 60 -14.72 16.99 -5.39
N ARG A 61 -15.68 16.58 -4.55
CA ARG A 61 -15.48 15.44 -3.62
C ARG A 61 -15.40 14.12 -4.34
N SER A 62 -16.28 13.88 -5.30
CA SER A 62 -16.25 12.66 -6.11
C SER A 62 -14.93 12.56 -6.87
N GLN A 63 -14.46 13.65 -7.48
CA GLN A 63 -13.16 13.68 -8.14
C GLN A 63 -12.01 13.43 -7.16
N ALA A 64 -12.01 14.09 -5.99
CA ALA A 64 -10.98 13.88 -4.98
C ALA A 64 -10.96 12.43 -4.44
N GLU A 65 -12.11 11.76 -4.39
CA GLU A 65 -12.21 10.35 -4.02
C GLU A 65 -11.66 9.43 -5.11
N LEU A 66 -11.97 9.70 -6.38
CA LEU A 66 -11.39 8.99 -7.53
C LEU A 66 -9.87 9.16 -7.59
N ASP A 67 -9.36 10.39 -7.39
CA ASP A 67 -7.93 10.68 -7.38
C ASP A 67 -7.22 9.93 -6.24
N ARG A 68 -7.85 9.81 -5.06
CA ARG A 68 -7.31 9.01 -3.94
C ARG A 68 -7.25 7.52 -4.28
N ILE A 69 -8.28 6.99 -4.94
CA ILE A 69 -8.29 5.59 -5.37
C ILE A 69 -7.18 5.33 -6.39
N ASP A 70 -7.04 6.21 -7.40
CA ASP A 70 -5.99 6.11 -8.41
C ASP A 70 -4.58 6.19 -7.79
N GLN A 71 -4.37 7.11 -6.85
CA GLN A 71 -3.12 7.20 -6.09
C GLN A 71 -2.83 5.92 -5.29
N ALA A 72 -3.84 5.35 -4.62
CA ALA A 72 -3.68 4.10 -3.89
C ALA A 72 -3.31 2.92 -4.82
N ILE A 73 -3.91 2.84 -6.01
CA ILE A 73 -3.59 1.82 -7.02
C ILE A 73 -2.14 1.97 -7.50
N LYS A 74 -1.72 3.19 -7.87
CA LYS A 74 -0.35 3.48 -8.30
C LYS A 74 0.67 3.16 -7.21
N LEU A 75 0.37 3.53 -5.97
CA LEU A 75 1.23 3.24 -4.83
C LEU A 75 1.39 1.72 -4.61
N ARG A 76 0.29 0.95 -4.70
CA ARG A 76 0.35 -0.52 -4.62
C ARG A 76 1.20 -1.12 -5.73
N ALA A 77 1.10 -0.62 -6.96
CA ALA A 77 1.91 -1.09 -8.07
C ALA A 77 3.40 -0.81 -7.85
N LEU A 78 3.76 0.39 -7.39
CA LEU A 78 5.15 0.75 -7.09
C LEU A 78 5.73 -0.10 -5.95
N ILE A 79 4.98 -0.25 -4.85
CA ILE A 79 5.37 -1.11 -3.73
C ILE A 79 5.48 -2.56 -4.19
N GLY A 80 4.53 -3.05 -4.98
CA GLY A 80 4.54 -4.40 -5.53
C GLY A 80 5.80 -4.68 -6.36
N ALA A 81 6.14 -3.78 -7.28
CA ALA A 81 7.34 -3.89 -8.11
C ALA A 81 8.62 -3.92 -7.26
N GLU A 82 8.73 -3.04 -6.25
CA GLU A 82 9.85 -3.06 -5.32
C GLU A 82 9.93 -4.38 -4.55
N LEU A 83 8.81 -4.86 -3.99
CA LEU A 83 8.79 -6.09 -3.22
C LEU A 83 9.20 -7.31 -4.06
N VAL A 84 8.85 -7.35 -5.35
CA VAL A 84 9.27 -8.41 -6.27
C VAL A 84 10.78 -8.37 -6.54
N ASP A 85 11.35 -7.18 -6.74
CA ASP A 85 12.79 -7.01 -6.90
C ASP A 85 13.55 -7.44 -5.63
N VAL A 86 13.04 -7.04 -4.46
CA VAL A 86 13.56 -7.48 -3.16
C VAL A 86 13.42 -9.00 -2.97
N ALA A 87 12.32 -9.60 -3.43
CA ALA A 87 12.12 -11.05 -3.40
C ALA A 87 13.19 -11.79 -4.21
N ALA A 88 13.51 -11.31 -5.41
CA ALA A 88 14.52 -11.90 -6.26
C ALA A 88 15.90 -11.87 -5.59
N GLY A 89 16.31 -10.71 -5.05
CA GLY A 89 17.57 -10.58 -4.30
C GLY A 89 17.61 -11.45 -3.04
N LEU A 90 16.48 -11.56 -2.32
CA LEU A 90 16.37 -12.41 -1.14
C LEU A 90 16.56 -13.89 -1.48
N LEU A 91 15.91 -14.38 -2.55
CA LEU A 91 16.03 -15.75 -3.02
C LEU A 91 17.46 -16.08 -3.44
N GLU A 92 18.15 -15.14 -4.11
CA GLU A 92 19.55 -15.30 -4.48
C GLU A 92 20.47 -15.40 -3.26
N VAL A 93 20.34 -14.48 -2.30
CA VAL A 93 21.12 -14.51 -1.05
C VAL A 93 20.84 -15.79 -0.26
N HIS A 94 19.58 -16.21 -0.19
CA HIS A 94 19.20 -17.45 0.47
C HIS A 94 19.82 -18.69 -0.20
N GLY A 95 19.80 -18.77 -1.53
CA GLY A 95 20.43 -19.86 -2.28
C GLY A 95 21.94 -19.93 -2.07
N ARG A 96 22.63 -18.78 -2.08
CA ARG A 96 24.07 -18.72 -1.78
C ARG A 96 24.38 -19.12 -0.34
N LEU A 97 23.54 -18.73 0.62
CA LEU A 97 23.68 -19.15 2.02
C LEU A 97 23.45 -20.66 2.18
N GLY A 98 22.52 -21.25 1.44
CA GLY A 98 22.35 -22.70 1.36
C GLY A 98 23.60 -23.42 0.85
N GLY A 99 24.23 -22.89 -0.20
CA GLY A 99 25.53 -23.37 -0.70
C GLY A 99 26.64 -23.27 0.36
N ALA A 100 26.74 -22.13 1.05
CA ALA A 100 27.71 -21.93 2.13
C ALA A 100 27.50 -22.91 3.29
N ILE A 101 26.25 -23.20 3.68
CA ILE A 101 25.92 -24.22 4.68
C ILE A 101 26.38 -25.61 4.21
N ALA A 102 26.15 -25.96 2.95
CA ALA A 102 26.60 -27.23 2.39
C ALA A 102 28.13 -27.36 2.40
N THR A 103 28.87 -26.28 2.08
CA THR A 103 30.33 -26.24 2.20
C THR A 103 30.79 -26.46 3.64
N LEU A 104 30.19 -25.76 4.60
CA LEU A 104 30.51 -25.88 6.03
C LEU A 104 30.17 -27.26 6.62
N LEU A 105 29.18 -27.96 6.06
CA LEU A 105 28.85 -29.33 6.46
C LEU A 105 29.85 -30.38 5.97
N ASN A 106 30.61 -30.07 4.91
CA ASN A 106 31.66 -30.92 4.38
C ASN A 106 33.07 -30.48 4.87
N ASP A 107 33.13 -29.86 6.05
CA ASP A 107 34.34 -29.31 6.69
C ASP A 107 35.11 -28.29 5.83
N GLY A 108 34.46 -27.71 4.81
CA GLY A 108 35.01 -26.62 4.02
C GLY A 108 34.90 -25.28 4.74
N GLU A 109 35.77 -24.32 4.38
CA GLU A 109 35.71 -22.96 4.90
C GLU A 109 35.02 -22.01 3.90
N VAL A 110 34.24 -21.06 4.41
CA VAL A 110 33.64 -19.98 3.62
C VAL A 110 34.40 -18.69 3.92
N ALA A 111 35.05 -18.14 2.90
CA ALA A 111 35.92 -16.97 3.04
C ALA A 111 35.12 -15.65 3.09
N GLY A 112 35.67 -14.64 3.77
CA GLY A 112 35.06 -13.30 3.87
C GLY A 112 34.75 -12.63 2.52
N ALA A 113 35.52 -12.93 1.47
CA ALA A 113 35.27 -12.40 0.11
C ALA A 113 33.92 -12.87 -0.45
N ASP A 114 33.52 -14.12 -0.16
CA ASP A 114 32.22 -14.66 -0.58
C ASP A 114 31.06 -14.05 0.21
N LEU A 115 31.32 -13.58 1.44
CA LEU A 115 30.32 -12.91 2.28
C LEU A 115 29.93 -11.54 1.74
N ALA A 116 30.81 -10.87 0.99
CA ALA A 116 30.51 -9.55 0.40
C ALA A 116 29.27 -9.56 -0.52
N ALA A 117 28.93 -10.73 -1.04
CA ALA A 117 27.82 -10.99 -1.94
C ALA A 117 26.47 -11.17 -1.21
N PHE A 118 26.46 -11.22 0.13
CA PHE A 118 25.25 -11.32 0.96
C PHE A 118 24.66 -9.94 1.27
N ARG A 119 24.15 -9.24 0.26
CA ARG A 119 23.51 -7.94 0.44
C ARG A 119 22.04 -8.01 0.14
N LEU A 120 21.23 -7.52 1.07
CA LEU A 120 19.81 -7.29 0.86
C LEU A 120 19.57 -5.83 0.51
N ARG A 121 18.67 -5.61 -0.45
CA ARG A 121 18.26 -4.29 -0.90
C ARG A 121 17.43 -3.57 0.15
N GLU A 122 17.50 -2.24 0.17
CA GLU A 122 16.67 -1.41 1.03
C GLU A 122 15.22 -1.38 0.54
N LEU A 123 14.28 -1.30 1.48
CA LEU A 123 12.88 -0.99 1.19
C LEU A 123 12.76 0.54 1.15
N THR A 124 12.51 1.09 -0.03
CA THR A 124 12.45 2.54 -0.32
C THR A 124 10.99 3.00 -0.37
N TYR A 125 10.15 2.38 -1.19
CA TYR A 125 8.74 2.73 -1.31
C TYR A 125 7.92 2.13 -0.16
N ALA A 126 8.18 0.87 0.20
CA ALA A 126 7.56 0.21 1.34
C ALA A 126 7.98 0.84 2.70
N ALA A 127 9.06 1.61 2.75
CA ALA A 127 9.47 2.40 3.91
C ALA A 127 9.18 3.91 3.78
N GLY A 128 8.50 4.32 2.70
CA GLY A 128 8.19 5.72 2.39
C GLY A 128 7.30 6.41 3.42
N SER A 129 6.85 7.62 3.09
CA SER A 129 6.13 8.48 4.02
C SER A 129 4.89 7.77 4.60
N GLY A 130 4.75 7.81 5.93
CA GLY A 130 3.62 7.16 6.60
C GLY A 130 2.26 7.69 6.14
N ALA A 131 2.20 8.93 5.64
CA ALA A 131 1.00 9.55 5.12
C ALA A 131 0.53 8.91 3.81
N ASP A 132 1.44 8.56 2.90
CA ASP A 132 1.10 7.90 1.64
C ASP A 132 0.62 6.47 1.88
N LEU A 133 1.22 5.78 2.87
CA LEU A 133 0.80 4.44 3.27
C LEU A 133 -0.61 4.41 3.89
N LEU A 134 -1.12 5.53 4.43
CA LEU A 134 -2.51 5.61 4.93
C LEU A 134 -3.56 5.54 3.80
N LEU A 135 -3.15 5.70 2.54
CA LEU A 135 -4.02 5.46 1.38
C LEU A 135 -4.27 3.95 1.15
N LEU A 136 -3.46 3.09 1.76
CA LEU A 136 -3.59 1.63 1.67
C LEU A 136 -4.56 1.10 2.72
N ASP A 137 -5.08 -0.10 2.49
CA ASP A 137 -5.93 -0.78 3.46
C ASP A 137 -5.10 -1.23 4.68
N ARG A 138 -5.77 -1.32 5.82
CA ARG A 138 -5.15 -1.69 7.10
C ARG A 138 -4.34 -3.01 7.05
N PRO A 139 -4.82 -4.11 6.43
CA PRO A 139 -4.01 -5.32 6.33
C PRO A 139 -2.73 -5.11 5.53
N THR A 140 -2.78 -4.39 4.40
CA THR A 140 -1.58 -4.04 3.62
C THR A 140 -0.57 -3.27 4.46
N VAL A 141 -1.00 -2.23 5.17
CA VAL A 141 -0.12 -1.42 6.03
C VAL A 141 0.52 -2.28 7.12
N HIS A 142 -0.25 -3.15 7.77
CA HIS A 142 0.26 -4.03 8.81
C HIS A 142 1.31 -5.03 8.27
N ALA A 143 1.06 -5.61 7.09
CA ALA A 143 2.01 -6.52 6.44
C ALA A 143 3.33 -5.81 6.10
N LEU A 144 3.26 -4.61 5.50
CA LEU A 144 4.44 -3.81 5.16
C LEU A 144 5.23 -3.38 6.41
N ALA A 145 4.54 -2.91 7.45
CA ALA A 145 5.18 -2.51 8.71
C ALA A 145 5.89 -3.70 9.38
N THR A 146 5.25 -4.87 9.37
CA THR A 146 5.82 -6.11 9.93
C THR A 146 7.03 -6.58 9.14
N LEU A 147 6.97 -6.54 7.80
CA LEU A 147 8.09 -6.83 6.93
C LEU A 147 9.25 -5.88 7.21
N ARG A 148 9.01 -4.57 7.22
CA ARG A 148 10.05 -3.54 7.44
C ARG A 148 10.81 -3.74 8.75
N ALA A 149 10.09 -3.99 9.84
CA ALA A 149 10.70 -4.19 11.15
C ALA A 149 11.67 -5.38 11.18
N HIS A 150 11.33 -6.48 10.50
CA HIS A 150 12.15 -7.70 10.50
C HIS A 150 13.25 -7.65 9.45
N TRP A 151 12.97 -7.05 8.29
CA TRP A 151 13.94 -6.80 7.24
C TRP A 151 15.15 -6.00 7.75
N ALA A 152 14.92 -4.97 8.56
CA ALA A 152 15.99 -4.18 9.17
C ALA A 152 16.89 -5.02 10.08
N LEU A 153 16.30 -5.90 10.90
CA LEU A 153 17.04 -6.80 11.78
C LEU A 153 17.88 -7.80 10.99
N THR A 154 17.32 -8.40 9.94
CA THR A 154 18.03 -9.36 9.10
C THR A 154 19.16 -8.71 8.32
N ARG A 155 18.95 -7.49 7.80
CA ARG A 155 20.01 -6.68 7.19
C ARG A 155 21.16 -6.41 8.14
N GLN A 156 20.85 -5.96 9.37
CA GLN A 156 21.87 -5.73 10.39
C GLN A 156 22.68 -7.01 10.67
N ARG A 157 22.01 -8.16 10.82
CA ARG A 157 22.69 -9.44 11.04
C ARG A 157 23.58 -9.85 9.86
N LEU A 158 23.15 -9.60 8.62
CA LEU A 158 23.97 -9.86 7.44
C LEU A 158 25.19 -8.92 7.39
N ASP A 159 25.04 -7.66 7.76
CA ASP A 159 26.17 -6.73 7.82
C ASP A 159 27.17 -7.11 8.92
N GLU A 160 26.70 -7.60 10.06
CA GLU A 160 27.55 -8.18 11.12
C GLU A 160 28.34 -9.40 10.61
N VAL A 161 27.69 -10.29 9.86
CA VAL A 161 28.33 -11.48 9.26
C VAL A 161 29.37 -11.08 8.22
N ARG A 162 29.07 -10.06 7.41
CA ARG A 162 29.98 -9.53 6.40
C ARG A 162 31.22 -8.89 7.01
N ALA A 163 31.12 -8.34 8.22
CA ALA A 163 32.26 -7.79 8.94
C ALA A 163 33.20 -8.89 9.49
N GLN A 164 32.77 -10.15 9.49
CA GLN A 164 33.58 -11.27 9.97
C GLN A 164 34.46 -11.86 8.87
N ALA A 165 35.60 -12.41 9.26
CA ALA A 165 36.54 -13.05 8.32
C ALA A 165 36.06 -14.43 7.83
N ARG A 166 35.20 -15.10 8.63
CA ARG A 166 34.72 -16.47 8.38
C ARG A 166 33.29 -16.62 8.89
N LEU A 167 32.48 -17.37 8.16
CA LEU A 167 31.10 -17.71 8.56
C LEU A 167 31.07 -19.07 9.27
N GLY A 168 30.50 -19.11 10.48
CA GLY A 168 30.29 -20.36 11.21
C GLY A 168 28.96 -21.05 10.85
N LEU A 169 28.91 -22.39 10.91
CA LEU A 169 27.72 -23.18 10.57
C LEU A 169 26.47 -22.80 11.38
N ARG A 170 26.62 -22.56 12.69
CA ARG A 170 25.50 -22.15 13.56
C ARG A 170 24.91 -20.80 13.13
N GLN A 171 25.79 -19.86 12.79
CA GLN A 171 25.40 -18.53 12.34
C GLN A 171 24.73 -18.59 10.97
N ALA A 172 25.28 -19.38 10.04
CA ALA A 172 24.70 -19.60 8.72
C ALA A 172 23.28 -20.18 8.81
N ARG A 173 23.05 -21.17 9.68
CA ARG A 173 21.71 -21.75 9.93
C ARG A 173 20.75 -20.73 10.54
N ALA A 174 21.18 -19.95 11.53
CA ALA A 174 20.35 -18.92 12.15
C ALA A 174 19.94 -17.81 11.16
N LEU A 175 20.86 -17.40 10.28
CA LEU A 175 20.57 -16.47 9.18
C LEU A 175 19.59 -17.08 8.18
N SER A 176 19.77 -18.35 7.82
CA SER A 176 18.89 -19.05 6.88
C SER A 176 17.45 -19.10 7.40
N GLN A 177 17.28 -19.39 8.69
CA GLN A 177 15.96 -19.35 9.35
C GLN A 177 15.38 -17.94 9.42
N ALA A 178 16.20 -16.92 9.69
CA ALA A 178 15.73 -15.52 9.70
C ALA A 178 15.25 -15.09 8.30
N LEU A 179 16.02 -15.40 7.25
CA LEU A 179 15.65 -15.14 5.86
C LEU A 179 14.38 -15.90 5.46
N ALA A 180 14.18 -17.12 5.95
CA ALA A 180 12.94 -17.87 5.75
C ALA A 180 11.72 -17.14 6.33
N GLY A 181 11.85 -16.62 7.55
CA GLY A 181 10.82 -15.80 8.17
C GLY A 181 10.52 -14.52 7.37
N ASP A 182 11.56 -13.88 6.83
CA ASP A 182 11.38 -12.71 5.97
C ASP A 182 10.74 -13.05 4.62
N MET A 183 11.08 -14.19 4.02
CA MET A 183 10.42 -14.69 2.80
C MET A 183 8.92 -14.88 3.01
N GLN A 184 8.49 -15.42 4.16
CA GLN A 184 7.06 -15.55 4.49
C GLN A 184 6.38 -14.19 4.67
N ARG A 185 7.03 -13.23 5.33
CA ARG A 185 6.50 -11.87 5.51
C ARG A 185 6.40 -11.13 4.19
N LEU A 186 7.39 -11.30 3.32
CA LEU A 186 7.42 -10.70 1.99
C LEU A 186 6.35 -11.31 1.10
N ALA A 187 6.14 -12.63 1.16
CA ALA A 187 5.04 -13.31 0.49
C ALA A 187 3.67 -12.76 0.94
N ARG A 188 3.50 -12.52 2.26
CA ARG A 188 2.28 -11.93 2.81
C ARG A 188 2.07 -10.48 2.37
N ALA A 189 3.13 -9.67 2.32
CA ALA A 189 3.05 -8.31 1.80
C ALA A 189 2.67 -8.29 0.31
N LEU A 190 3.32 -9.14 -0.50
CA LEU A 190 3.00 -9.30 -1.93
C LEU A 190 1.58 -9.78 -2.18
N HIS A 191 1.04 -10.67 -1.34
CA HIS A 191 -0.35 -11.11 -1.48
C HIS A 191 -1.35 -9.95 -1.40
N HIS A 192 -1.03 -8.90 -0.63
CA HIS A 192 -1.88 -7.73 -0.49
C HIS A 192 -1.63 -6.63 -1.53
N THR A 193 -0.39 -6.49 -2.02
CA THR A 193 -0.02 -5.42 -2.95
C THR A 193 -0.04 -5.85 -4.42
N ALA A 194 0.39 -7.08 -4.70
CA ALA A 194 0.71 -7.57 -6.04
C ALA A 194 0.68 -9.11 -6.13
N PRO A 195 -0.47 -9.77 -5.87
CA PRO A 195 -0.55 -11.23 -5.78
C PRO A 195 -0.24 -11.96 -7.11
N GLU A 196 -0.51 -11.31 -8.24
CA GLU A 196 -0.36 -11.88 -9.59
C GLU A 196 1.06 -11.76 -10.16
N HIS A 197 1.98 -11.11 -9.45
CA HIS A 197 3.34 -10.94 -9.98
C HIS A 197 4.05 -12.29 -10.08
N GLN A 198 4.81 -12.43 -11.16
CA GLN A 198 5.59 -13.62 -11.48
C GLN A 198 7.07 -13.25 -11.57
N LEU A 199 7.92 -14.20 -11.21
CA LEU A 199 9.36 -14.11 -11.41
C LEU A 199 9.81 -15.26 -12.29
N TRP A 200 10.75 -14.97 -13.18
CA TRP A 200 11.45 -16.00 -13.92
C TRP A 200 12.46 -16.68 -13.00
N HIS A 201 12.24 -17.95 -12.68
CA HIS A 201 13.08 -18.74 -11.80
C HIS A 201 13.27 -20.14 -12.39
N ALA A 202 14.50 -20.65 -12.39
CA ALA A 202 14.85 -21.98 -12.91
C ALA A 202 14.31 -22.29 -14.34
N GLY A 203 14.20 -21.27 -15.20
CA GLY A 203 13.74 -21.44 -16.58
C GLY A 203 12.21 -21.44 -16.76
N GLN A 204 11.45 -21.10 -15.72
CA GLN A 204 9.98 -20.99 -15.76
C GLN A 204 9.50 -19.71 -15.08
N SER A 205 8.34 -19.21 -15.49
CA SER A 205 7.66 -18.10 -14.80
C SER A 205 6.81 -18.69 -13.67
N GLU A 206 7.12 -18.33 -12.43
CA GLU A 206 6.38 -18.80 -11.25
C GLU A 206 5.85 -17.62 -10.42
N PRO A 207 4.68 -17.77 -9.76
CA PRO A 207 4.15 -16.73 -8.89
C PRO A 207 5.08 -16.52 -7.69
N VAL A 208 5.47 -15.25 -7.47
CA VAL A 208 6.51 -14.88 -6.48
C VAL A 208 6.15 -15.34 -5.07
N VAL A 209 4.87 -15.22 -4.71
CA VAL A 209 4.35 -15.64 -3.41
C VAL A 209 4.59 -17.14 -3.18
N ALA A 210 4.38 -17.98 -4.20
CA ALA A 210 4.57 -19.42 -4.10
C ALA A 210 6.07 -19.78 -4.00
N LEU A 211 6.91 -19.12 -4.80
CA LEU A 211 8.37 -19.29 -4.76
C LEU A 211 8.92 -19.01 -3.36
N LEU A 212 8.58 -17.86 -2.79
CA LEU A 212 9.02 -17.46 -1.45
C LEU A 212 8.52 -18.42 -0.37
N SER A 213 7.26 -18.85 -0.47
CA SER A 213 6.67 -19.77 0.50
C SER A 213 7.37 -21.14 0.46
N ARG A 214 7.69 -21.64 -0.75
CA ARG A 214 8.42 -22.90 -0.95
C ARG A 214 9.86 -22.79 -0.43
N ALA A 215 10.56 -21.72 -0.76
CA ALA A 215 11.92 -21.46 -0.29
C ALA A 215 11.99 -21.35 1.24
N ALA A 216 11.03 -20.65 1.86
CA ALA A 216 10.93 -20.56 3.32
C ALA A 216 10.65 -21.92 3.99
N ALA A 217 9.81 -22.75 3.37
CA ALA A 217 9.55 -24.10 3.86
C ALA A 217 10.80 -24.98 3.80
N ALA A 218 11.60 -24.90 2.73
CA ALA A 218 12.85 -25.65 2.59
C ALA A 218 13.91 -25.27 3.64
N ALA A 219 13.90 -24.02 4.11
CA ALA A 219 14.80 -23.52 5.14
C ALA A 219 14.37 -23.86 6.57
N SER A 220 13.10 -24.25 6.76
CA SER A 220 12.56 -24.70 8.04
C SER A 220 12.91 -26.17 8.21
N PRO A 221 13.76 -26.56 9.19
CA PRO A 221 14.04 -27.96 9.42
C PRO A 221 12.76 -28.64 9.95
N HIS A 222 11.99 -29.25 9.07
CA HIS A 222 11.10 -30.33 9.46
C HIS A 222 11.98 -31.54 9.77
N ASN A 223 12.32 -31.70 11.05
CA ASN A 223 12.35 -32.98 11.75
C ASN A 223 12.73 -34.22 10.89
N THR A 224 13.92 -34.22 10.26
CA THR A 224 14.55 -35.46 9.80
C THR A 224 15.34 -36.07 10.95
N GLU A 225 14.63 -36.39 12.03
CA GLU A 225 14.96 -37.50 12.90
C GLU A 225 13.91 -38.57 12.63
N HIS A 226 14.13 -39.38 11.60
CA HIS A 226 13.63 -40.75 11.46
C HIS A 226 14.51 -41.49 10.46
#